data_AF-A0A7C7QSD4-F1
#
_entry.id   AF-A0A7C7QSD4-F1
#
_cell.length_a   1.000
_cell.length_b   1.000
_cell.length_c   1.000
_cell.angle_alpha   90.00
_cell.angle_beta   90.00
_cell.angle_gamma   90.00
#
_symmetry.space_group_name_H-M   'P 1'
#
loop_
_entity.id
_entity.type
_entity.pdbx_description
1 polymer ?
#
loop_
_entity_poly.entity_id
_entity_poly.type
_entity_poly.pdbx_seq_one_letter_code
_entity_poly.pdbx_strand_id
1 'polypeptide(L)'
;MATDKEITARYEELAPHFPRWEKIKDLIDQLIDLMLNYRQSGHPGGSRSKVHALVVTLLSGVMRWDIRHPEKRFGDRFILIAGHTIPLIYAALAVLNEALRVKHQQTGDDKYLVPNPEERALYWEDLLEFRHNKGLSGHAEMEGKTLFLKFNTGPSGHGSPPAAGEALALKRAGAGQVRVFAFEGDAGLTPGGAHETKNSAWGLALDNLYYVVDWNDFGIDDHPLSTVVHGTPTDWFASYGWRVFSAE
;
A
#
# COMPACT_ATOMS: atom_id res chain seq x y z
N MET A 1 22.40 8.02 6.82
CA MET A 1 22.03 6.88 5.94
C MET A 1 22.24 5.62 6.74
N ALA A 2 21.41 4.59 6.53
CA ALA A 2 21.75 3.26 7.00
C ALA A 2 23.02 2.81 6.25
N THR A 3 24.01 2.35 6.98
CA THR A 3 25.24 1.75 6.46
C THR A 3 24.93 0.39 5.84
N ASP A 4 25.76 -0.09 4.92
CA ASP A 4 25.62 -1.44 4.33
C ASP A 4 25.51 -2.51 5.44
N LYS A 5 26.24 -2.31 6.54
CA LYS A 5 26.18 -3.15 7.73
C LYS A 5 24.79 -3.16 8.38
N GLU A 6 24.11 -2.01 8.48
CA GLU A 6 22.76 -1.92 9.03
C GLU A 6 21.73 -2.56 8.09
N ILE A 7 21.92 -2.45 6.78
CA ILE A 7 21.07 -3.11 5.78
C ILE A 7 21.22 -4.63 5.86
N THR A 8 22.46 -5.14 5.89
CA THR A 8 22.74 -6.57 6.03
C THR A 8 22.17 -7.12 7.34
N ALA A 9 22.40 -6.44 8.46
CA ALA A 9 21.84 -6.86 9.75
C ALA A 9 20.30 -6.92 9.72
N ARG A 10 19.66 -5.93 9.08
CA ARG A 10 18.20 -5.92 8.93
C ARG A 10 17.70 -7.06 8.03
N TYR A 11 18.42 -7.37 6.96
CA TYR A 11 18.10 -8.50 6.11
C TYR A 11 18.20 -9.83 6.87
N GLU A 12 19.31 -10.05 7.60
CA GLU A 12 19.53 -11.26 8.39
C GLU A 12 18.47 -11.44 9.49
N GLU A 13 18.00 -10.34 10.09
CA GLU A 13 16.89 -10.35 11.06
C GLU A 13 15.57 -10.80 10.41
N LEU A 14 15.28 -10.34 9.19
CA LEU A 14 13.99 -10.57 8.53
C LEU A 14 13.96 -11.88 7.71
N ALA A 15 15.08 -12.33 7.17
CA ALA A 15 15.17 -13.48 6.28
C ALA A 15 14.53 -14.78 6.83
N PRO A 16 14.67 -15.11 8.14
CA PRO A 16 13.98 -16.28 8.72
C PRO A 16 12.44 -16.21 8.64
N HIS A 17 11.86 -15.03 8.41
CA HIS A 17 10.42 -14.84 8.28
C HIS A 17 9.90 -14.95 6.84
N PHE A 18 10.78 -14.83 5.82
CA PHE A 18 10.36 -14.82 4.41
C PHE A 18 9.54 -16.05 3.98
N PRO A 19 9.86 -17.30 4.40
CA PRO A 19 9.01 -18.45 4.05
C PRO A 19 7.58 -18.35 4.60
N ARG A 20 7.37 -17.60 5.70
CA ARG A 20 6.01 -17.33 6.22
C ARG A 20 5.34 -16.21 5.44
N TRP A 21 6.09 -15.20 5.02
CA TRP A 21 5.59 -14.09 4.22
C TRP A 21 5.17 -14.55 2.82
N GLU A 22 5.88 -15.51 2.22
CA GLU A 22 5.43 -16.15 0.97
C GLU A 22 4.06 -16.81 1.14
N LYS A 23 3.82 -17.51 2.25
CA LYS A 23 2.48 -18.09 2.53
C LYS A 23 1.41 -17.01 2.70
N ILE A 24 1.73 -15.90 3.36
CA ILE A 24 0.80 -14.77 3.51
C ILE A 24 0.49 -14.18 2.14
N LYS A 25 1.52 -13.99 1.30
CA LYS A 25 1.41 -13.51 -0.07
C LYS A 25 0.54 -14.44 -0.92
N ASP A 26 0.71 -15.75 -0.81
CA ASP A 26 -0.14 -16.73 -1.50
C ASP A 26 -1.60 -16.67 -1.03
N LEU A 27 -1.86 -16.52 0.28
CA LEU A 27 -3.22 -16.35 0.79
C LEU A 27 -3.87 -15.07 0.26
N ILE A 28 -3.11 -13.98 0.19
CA ILE A 28 -3.57 -12.71 -0.40
C ILE A 28 -3.93 -12.90 -1.87
N ASP A 29 -3.04 -13.52 -2.66
CA ASP A 29 -3.29 -13.80 -4.09
C ASP A 29 -4.56 -14.63 -4.29
N GLN A 30 -4.76 -15.67 -3.49
CA GLN A 30 -5.96 -16.51 -3.58
C GLN A 30 -7.23 -15.76 -3.23
N LEU A 31 -7.20 -14.87 -2.22
CA LEU A 31 -8.36 -14.03 -1.90
C LEU A 31 -8.64 -12.96 -2.97
N ILE A 32 -7.60 -12.42 -3.63
CA ILE A 32 -7.77 -11.58 -4.82
C ILE A 32 -8.54 -12.37 -5.89
N ASP A 33 -8.12 -13.61 -6.19
CA ASP A 33 -8.77 -14.42 -7.21
C ASP A 33 -10.21 -14.76 -6.87
N LEU A 34 -10.46 -15.19 -5.63
CA LEU A 34 -11.81 -15.53 -5.17
C LEU A 34 -12.75 -14.34 -5.30
N MET A 35 -12.33 -13.16 -4.81
CA MET A 35 -13.12 -11.94 -4.87
C MET A 35 -13.40 -11.50 -6.31
N LEU A 36 -12.37 -11.48 -7.16
CA LEU A 36 -12.48 -10.99 -8.52
C LEU A 36 -13.23 -11.97 -9.43
N ASN A 37 -13.00 -13.27 -9.29
CA ASN A 37 -13.72 -14.30 -10.03
C ASN A 37 -15.18 -14.38 -9.56
N TYR A 38 -15.46 -14.22 -8.27
CA TYR A 38 -16.85 -14.16 -7.83
C TYR A 38 -17.57 -12.93 -8.40
N ARG A 39 -16.93 -11.75 -8.36
CA ARG A 39 -17.54 -10.51 -8.82
C ARG A 39 -17.55 -10.33 -10.35
N GLN A 40 -16.67 -11.02 -11.08
CA GLN A 40 -16.43 -10.82 -12.51
C GLN A 40 -16.05 -9.36 -12.86
N SER A 41 -15.32 -8.68 -11.96
CA SER A 41 -14.89 -7.29 -12.15
C SER A 41 -13.73 -6.96 -11.22
N GLY A 42 -12.72 -6.22 -11.72
CA GLY A 42 -11.62 -5.66 -10.94
C GLY A 42 -10.26 -5.82 -11.64
N HIS A 43 -9.16 -5.60 -10.92
CA HIS A 43 -7.83 -5.46 -11.50
C HIS A 43 -6.83 -6.42 -10.84
N PRO A 44 -6.69 -7.67 -11.35
CA PRO A 44 -5.82 -8.68 -10.73
C PRO A 44 -4.33 -8.36 -10.91
N GLY A 45 -3.90 -7.97 -12.12
CA GLY A 45 -2.48 -7.82 -12.47
C GLY A 45 -1.73 -6.84 -11.54
N GLY A 46 -2.13 -5.58 -11.57
CA GLY A 46 -1.52 -4.53 -10.73
C GLY A 46 -1.72 -4.71 -9.22
N SER A 47 -2.68 -5.55 -8.79
CA SER A 47 -2.85 -5.92 -7.39
C SER A 47 -1.79 -6.93 -6.97
N ARG A 48 -1.59 -7.98 -7.76
CA ARG A 48 -0.63 -9.07 -7.47
C ARG A 48 0.82 -8.63 -7.52
N SER A 49 1.17 -7.78 -8.49
CA SER A 49 2.54 -7.26 -8.66
C SER A 49 3.06 -6.50 -7.43
N LYS A 50 2.15 -5.98 -6.59
CA LYS A 50 2.48 -5.20 -5.39
C LYS A 50 2.46 -6.02 -4.09
N VAL A 51 2.11 -7.31 -4.11
CA VAL A 51 1.87 -8.07 -2.87
C VAL A 51 3.13 -8.19 -2.02
N HIS A 52 4.28 -8.54 -2.61
CA HIS A 52 5.54 -8.60 -1.87
C HIS A 52 5.90 -7.26 -1.22
N ALA A 53 5.82 -6.16 -1.99
CA ALA A 53 6.09 -4.83 -1.49
C ALA A 53 5.16 -4.43 -0.34
N LEU A 54 3.87 -4.78 -0.43
CA LEU A 54 2.91 -4.55 0.65
C LEU A 54 3.25 -5.41 1.87
N VAL A 55 3.44 -6.72 1.72
CA VAL A 55 3.74 -7.65 2.82
C VAL A 55 4.99 -7.21 3.58
N VAL A 56 6.06 -6.84 2.87
CA VAL A 56 7.27 -6.29 3.48
C VAL A 56 6.95 -4.98 4.20
N THR A 57 6.21 -4.06 3.59
CA THR A 57 5.85 -2.78 4.22
C THR A 57 5.07 -2.99 5.53
N LEU A 58 4.12 -3.93 5.53
CA LEU A 58 3.25 -4.22 6.68
C LEU A 58 3.96 -4.98 7.80
N LEU A 59 4.82 -5.95 7.47
CA LEU A 59 5.32 -6.94 8.44
C LEU A 59 6.80 -6.76 8.80
N SER A 60 7.58 -6.02 8.02
CA SER A 60 8.99 -5.78 8.33
C SER A 60 9.20 -4.74 9.42
N GLY A 61 8.16 -4.07 9.92
CA GLY A 61 8.29 -2.97 10.90
C GLY A 61 8.81 -1.65 10.31
N VAL A 62 9.00 -1.56 8.98
CA VAL A 62 9.36 -0.29 8.31
C VAL A 62 8.24 0.74 8.41
N MET A 63 6.98 0.28 8.35
CA MET A 63 5.80 1.10 8.58
C MET A 63 5.30 0.89 10.01
N ARG A 64 5.11 1.97 10.75
CA ARG A 64 4.49 1.95 12.09
C ARG A 64 2.98 2.03 11.96
N TRP A 65 2.30 0.92 12.15
CA TRP A 65 0.84 0.86 12.07
C TRP A 65 0.26 -0.14 13.08
N ASP A 66 -1.05 -0.09 13.28
CA ASP A 66 -1.79 -1.03 14.14
C ASP A 66 -3.13 -1.33 13.45
N ILE A 67 -3.30 -2.56 12.96
CA ILE A 67 -4.53 -2.97 12.27
C ILE A 67 -5.78 -2.84 13.15
N ARG A 68 -5.63 -2.97 14.48
CA ARG A 68 -6.74 -2.78 15.43
C ARG A 68 -7.06 -1.30 15.62
N HIS A 69 -6.07 -0.43 15.41
CA HIS A 69 -6.16 1.01 15.62
C HIS A 69 -5.56 1.86 14.47
N PRO A 70 -6.08 1.74 13.23
CA PRO A 70 -5.61 2.52 12.08
C PRO A 70 -5.73 4.04 12.24
N GLU A 71 -6.57 4.52 13.15
CA GLU A 71 -6.80 5.92 13.51
C GLU A 71 -5.67 6.56 14.33
N LYS A 72 -4.70 5.77 14.83
CA LYS A 72 -3.61 6.29 15.67
C LYS A 72 -2.94 7.49 15.00
N ARG A 73 -2.94 8.63 15.71
CA ARG A 73 -2.49 9.93 15.20
C ARG A 73 -1.07 9.89 14.63
N PHE A 74 -0.18 9.13 15.27
CA PHE A 74 1.22 8.98 14.86
C PHE A 74 1.52 7.63 14.18
N GLY A 75 0.50 6.88 13.77
CA GLY A 75 0.68 5.80 12.80
C GLY A 75 1.13 6.38 11.46
N ASP A 76 2.07 5.70 10.81
CA ASP A 76 2.46 6.02 9.44
C ASP A 76 1.25 5.92 8.51
N ARG A 77 1.30 6.68 7.43
CA ARG A 77 0.20 6.84 6.48
C ARG A 77 0.42 5.93 5.28
N PHE A 78 -0.62 5.24 4.86
CA PHE A 78 -0.60 4.44 3.64
C PHE A 78 -1.63 4.99 2.65
N ILE A 79 -1.16 5.30 1.45
CA ILE A 79 -1.98 5.80 0.35
C ILE A 79 -1.74 4.89 -0.84
N LEU A 80 -2.80 4.22 -1.29
CA LEU A 80 -2.79 3.47 -2.54
C LEU A 80 -3.12 4.43 -3.69
N ILE A 81 -2.12 5.08 -4.29
CA ILE A 81 -2.36 6.00 -5.41
C ILE A 81 -2.94 5.23 -6.61
N ALA A 82 -2.44 4.02 -6.86
CA ALA A 82 -2.99 3.05 -7.80
C ALA A 82 -4.35 2.49 -7.30
N GLY A 83 -5.35 3.35 -7.07
CA GLY A 83 -6.59 3.00 -6.37
C GLY A 83 -7.39 1.87 -7.01
N HIS A 84 -7.21 1.62 -8.30
CA HIS A 84 -7.84 0.50 -9.01
C HIS A 84 -7.33 -0.88 -8.53
N THR A 85 -6.13 -0.93 -7.94
CA THR A 85 -5.50 -2.12 -7.34
C THR A 85 -5.97 -2.39 -5.91
N ILE A 86 -7.11 -1.79 -5.52
CA ILE A 86 -7.72 -1.99 -4.21
C ILE A 86 -7.96 -3.47 -3.80
N PRO A 87 -8.15 -4.45 -4.72
CA PRO A 87 -8.22 -5.86 -4.33
C PRO A 87 -7.08 -6.33 -3.44
N LEU A 88 -5.88 -5.81 -3.65
CA LEU A 88 -4.71 -6.08 -2.83
C LEU A 88 -4.94 -5.77 -1.35
N ILE A 89 -5.47 -4.57 -1.05
CA ILE A 89 -5.64 -4.10 0.32
C ILE A 89 -6.77 -4.87 1.01
N TYR A 90 -7.87 -5.12 0.30
CA TYR A 90 -8.98 -5.90 0.85
C TYR A 90 -8.54 -7.32 1.20
N ALA A 91 -7.87 -8.01 0.27
CA ALA A 91 -7.34 -9.34 0.53
C ALA A 91 -6.30 -9.36 1.68
N ALA A 92 -5.40 -8.39 1.74
CA ALA A 92 -4.42 -8.26 2.82
C ALA A 92 -5.08 -8.05 4.20
N LEU A 93 -6.05 -7.13 4.29
CA LEU A 93 -6.77 -6.89 5.53
C LEU A 93 -7.60 -8.11 5.95
N ALA A 94 -8.22 -8.81 5.00
CA ALA A 94 -8.96 -10.05 5.26
C ALA A 94 -8.04 -11.13 5.87
N VAL A 95 -6.87 -11.39 5.28
CA VAL A 95 -5.91 -12.37 5.81
C VAL A 95 -5.45 -12.00 7.22
N LEU A 96 -5.09 -10.73 7.44
CA LEU A 96 -4.54 -10.29 8.72
C LEU A 96 -5.59 -10.24 9.84
N ASN A 97 -6.80 -9.75 9.55
CA ASN A 97 -7.90 -9.76 10.52
C ASN A 97 -8.37 -11.19 10.82
N GLU A 98 -8.37 -12.09 9.83
CA GLU A 98 -8.70 -13.49 10.06
C GLU A 98 -7.69 -14.15 11.01
N ALA A 99 -6.40 -13.88 10.81
CA ALA A 99 -5.35 -14.37 11.70
C ALA A 99 -5.55 -13.88 13.15
N LEU A 100 -5.95 -12.62 13.34
CA LEU A 100 -6.29 -12.08 14.66
C LEU A 100 -7.54 -12.76 15.26
N ARG A 101 -8.61 -12.91 14.47
CA ARG A 101 -9.87 -13.56 14.88
C ARG A 101 -9.64 -15.00 15.33
N VAL A 102 -8.91 -15.79 14.52
CA VAL A 102 -8.55 -17.17 14.85
C VAL A 102 -7.67 -17.21 16.10
N LYS A 103 -6.71 -16.29 16.25
CA LYS A 103 -5.82 -16.29 17.41
C LYS A 103 -6.54 -15.91 18.70
N HIS A 104 -7.49 -14.98 18.66
CA HIS A 104 -8.39 -14.68 19.78
C HIS A 104 -9.18 -15.92 20.18
N GLN A 105 -9.83 -16.59 19.23
CA GLN A 105 -10.60 -17.83 19.50
C GLN A 105 -9.75 -18.93 20.14
N GLN A 106 -8.49 -19.07 19.74
CA GLN A 106 -7.56 -20.07 20.30
C GLN A 106 -7.09 -19.74 21.72
N THR A 107 -7.00 -18.47 22.09
CA THR A 107 -6.28 -18.02 23.30
C THR A 107 -7.15 -17.32 24.33
N GLY A 108 -8.29 -16.76 23.92
CA GLY A 108 -9.09 -15.85 24.73
C GLY A 108 -8.40 -14.52 25.07
N ASP A 109 -7.25 -14.20 24.46
CA ASP A 109 -6.45 -13.01 24.78
C ASP A 109 -6.93 -11.81 23.97
N ASP A 110 -7.53 -10.83 24.66
CA ASP A 110 -8.10 -9.61 24.06
C ASP A 110 -7.10 -8.74 23.31
N LYS A 111 -5.78 -8.98 23.44
CA LYS A 111 -4.80 -8.30 22.58
C LYS A 111 -5.02 -8.60 21.09
N TYR A 112 -5.70 -9.68 20.75
CA TYR A 112 -6.04 -10.01 19.35
C TYR A 112 -7.40 -9.44 18.91
N LEU A 113 -8.16 -8.80 19.80
CA LEU A 113 -9.46 -8.24 19.46
C LEU A 113 -9.30 -6.93 18.66
N VAL A 114 -10.03 -6.82 17.56
CA VAL A 114 -10.26 -5.54 16.87
C VAL A 114 -11.50 -4.89 17.51
N PRO A 115 -11.43 -3.65 18.01
CA PRO A 115 -12.60 -2.96 18.57
C PRO A 115 -13.64 -2.69 17.48
N ASN A 116 -14.93 -2.84 17.81
CA ASN A 116 -16.07 -2.68 16.90
C ASN A 116 -15.84 -3.36 15.53
N PRO A 117 -15.57 -4.69 15.53
CA PRO A 117 -15.09 -5.39 14.34
C PRO A 117 -16.08 -5.31 13.16
N GLU A 118 -17.37 -5.20 13.42
CA GLU A 118 -18.41 -5.01 12.40
C GLU A 118 -18.23 -3.75 11.56
N GLU A 119 -17.69 -2.67 12.14
CA GLU A 119 -17.43 -1.40 11.45
C GLU A 119 -15.97 -1.26 11.00
N ARG A 120 -15.04 -1.97 11.66
CA ARG A 120 -13.60 -1.68 11.58
C ARG A 120 -12.74 -2.82 11.05
N ALA A 121 -13.21 -4.06 11.08
CA ALA A 121 -12.47 -5.21 10.59
C ALA A 121 -13.03 -5.68 9.24
N LEU A 122 -12.17 -5.74 8.24
CA LEU A 122 -12.44 -6.38 6.96
C LEU A 122 -12.06 -7.86 7.10
N TYR A 123 -13.04 -8.75 6.98
CA TYR A 123 -12.84 -10.20 6.95
C TYR A 123 -13.08 -10.78 5.55
N TRP A 124 -12.78 -12.06 5.36
CA TRP A 124 -12.92 -12.70 4.05
C TRP A 124 -14.37 -12.68 3.54
N GLU A 125 -15.36 -12.67 4.44
CA GLU A 125 -16.78 -12.59 4.11
C GLU A 125 -17.13 -11.28 3.39
N ASP A 126 -16.48 -10.17 3.75
CA ASP A 126 -16.70 -8.86 3.14
C ASP A 126 -16.28 -8.82 1.67
N LEU A 127 -15.33 -9.68 1.27
CA LEU A 127 -14.83 -9.78 -0.10
C LEU A 127 -15.93 -10.22 -1.07
N LEU A 128 -16.97 -10.93 -0.58
CA LEU A 128 -18.11 -11.36 -1.40
C LEU A 128 -18.98 -10.18 -1.86
N GLU A 129 -18.92 -9.04 -1.15
CA GLU A 129 -19.67 -7.83 -1.48
C GLU A 129 -18.86 -6.82 -2.30
N PHE A 130 -17.70 -7.22 -2.84
CA PHE A 130 -16.88 -6.35 -3.65
C PHE A 130 -17.66 -5.77 -4.84
N ARG A 131 -17.62 -4.44 -5.01
CA ARG A 131 -18.34 -3.67 -6.03
C ARG A 131 -19.85 -3.86 -6.03
N HIS A 132 -20.45 -4.35 -4.93
CA HIS A 132 -21.89 -4.32 -4.73
C HIS A 132 -22.32 -2.95 -4.18
N ASN A 133 -23.60 -2.60 -4.38
CA ASN A 133 -24.15 -1.40 -3.76
C ASN A 133 -24.06 -1.54 -2.23
N LYS A 134 -23.45 -0.57 -1.55
CA LYS A 134 -23.14 -0.59 -0.11
C LYS A 134 -22.14 -1.68 0.32
N GLY A 135 -21.48 -2.33 -0.63
CA GLY A 135 -20.37 -3.24 -0.39
C GLY A 135 -19.02 -2.54 -0.51
N LEU A 136 -17.94 -3.31 -0.63
CA LEU A 136 -16.59 -2.75 -0.76
C LEU A 136 -16.42 -2.02 -2.10
N SER A 137 -15.93 -0.78 -2.07
CA SER A 137 -15.79 0.05 -3.28
C SER A 137 -14.78 -0.52 -4.28
N GLY A 138 -15.01 -0.21 -5.57
CA GLY A 138 -14.15 -0.63 -6.67
C GLY A 138 -12.81 0.09 -6.76
N HIS A 139 -12.62 1.15 -5.96
CA HIS A 139 -11.38 1.90 -5.79
C HIS A 139 -11.14 2.15 -4.29
N ALA A 140 -9.99 2.76 -3.96
CA ALA A 140 -9.61 3.00 -2.57
C ALA A 140 -10.45 4.09 -1.91
N GLU A 141 -11.10 3.76 -0.80
CA GLU A 141 -11.86 4.70 0.03
C GLU A 141 -11.39 4.59 1.49
N MET A 142 -11.09 5.73 2.10
CA MET A 142 -10.74 5.87 3.51
C MET A 142 -12.04 5.95 4.33
N GLU A 143 -12.55 4.82 4.75
CA GLU A 143 -13.72 4.73 5.62
C GLU A 143 -13.76 3.42 6.40
N GLY A 144 -14.58 3.34 7.45
CA GLY A 144 -14.92 2.12 8.19
C GLY A 144 -13.82 1.05 8.24
N LYS A 145 -14.06 -0.07 7.55
CA LYS A 145 -13.20 -1.26 7.50
C LYS A 145 -11.87 -1.05 6.76
N THR A 146 -11.78 0.02 5.98
CA THR A 146 -10.63 0.35 5.11
C THR A 146 -9.92 1.63 5.57
N LEU A 147 -10.18 2.10 6.81
CA LEU A 147 -9.54 3.27 7.44
C LEU A 147 -8.00 3.15 7.53
N PHE A 148 -7.45 1.99 7.21
CA PHE A 148 -6.04 1.79 6.88
C PHE A 148 -5.55 2.79 5.80
N LEU A 149 -6.33 2.97 4.74
CA LEU A 149 -6.10 3.96 3.69
C LEU A 149 -6.23 5.37 4.28
N LYS A 150 -5.41 6.30 3.78
CA LYS A 150 -5.40 7.70 4.26
C LYS A 150 -5.90 8.73 3.26
N PHE A 151 -6.33 8.26 2.10
CA PHE A 151 -6.96 9.10 1.09
C PHE A 151 -7.80 8.27 0.12
N ASN A 152 -8.83 8.88 -0.48
CA ASN A 152 -9.64 8.24 -1.51
C ASN A 152 -8.96 8.39 -2.87
N THR A 153 -8.80 7.30 -3.61
CA THR A 153 -8.11 7.31 -4.90
C THR A 153 -8.90 6.54 -5.96
N GLY A 154 -8.37 6.49 -7.18
CA GLY A 154 -9.01 5.84 -8.31
C GLY A 154 -8.60 6.49 -9.61
N PRO A 155 -8.83 7.80 -9.77
CA PRO A 155 -8.24 8.57 -10.86
C PRO A 155 -6.70 8.59 -10.73
N SER A 156 -6.01 8.18 -11.78
CA SER A 156 -4.54 8.11 -11.79
C SER A 156 -3.91 9.46 -11.42
N GLY A 157 -2.80 9.42 -10.68
CA GLY A 157 -2.08 10.60 -10.20
C GLY A 157 -2.77 11.39 -9.07
N HIS A 158 -4.07 11.19 -8.78
CA HIS A 158 -4.80 12.00 -7.79
C HIS A 158 -4.38 11.74 -6.35
N GLY A 159 -3.87 10.55 -6.04
CA GLY A 159 -3.32 10.26 -4.71
C GLY A 159 -1.93 10.87 -4.47
N SER A 160 -1.25 11.38 -5.51
CA SER A 160 0.09 11.95 -5.38
C SER A 160 0.10 13.29 -4.61
N PRO A 161 -0.68 14.33 -5.00
CA PRO A 161 -0.73 15.58 -4.25
C PRO A 161 -1.09 15.45 -2.76
N PRO A 162 -2.13 14.68 -2.37
CA PRO A 162 -2.47 14.52 -0.95
C PRO A 162 -1.41 13.75 -0.18
N ALA A 163 -0.69 12.81 -0.79
CA ALA A 163 0.46 12.16 -0.13
C ALA A 163 1.54 13.17 0.26
N ALA A 164 1.89 14.09 -0.65
CA ALA A 164 2.80 15.19 -0.33
C ALA A 164 2.20 16.17 0.69
N GLY A 165 0.90 16.44 0.61
CA GLY A 165 0.19 17.28 1.57
C GLY A 165 0.21 16.71 3.00
N GLU A 166 -0.04 15.42 3.17
CA GLU A 166 0.05 14.73 4.45
C GLU A 166 1.48 14.77 5.00
N ALA A 167 2.48 14.48 4.17
CA ALA A 167 3.88 14.53 4.56
C ALA A 167 4.30 15.93 5.04
N LEU A 168 3.91 16.96 4.28
CA LEU A 168 4.13 18.37 4.63
C LEU A 168 3.45 18.74 5.96
N ALA A 169 2.17 18.39 6.12
CA ALA A 169 1.39 18.72 7.31
C ALA A 169 2.01 18.07 8.57
N LEU A 170 2.41 16.80 8.49
CA LEU A 170 3.07 16.09 9.57
C LEU A 170 4.41 16.75 9.93
N LYS A 171 5.22 17.11 8.92
CA LYS A 171 6.50 17.80 9.15
C LYS A 171 6.32 19.16 9.81
N ARG A 172 5.36 19.95 9.34
CA ARG A 172 5.02 21.27 9.93
C ARG A 172 4.45 21.18 11.34
N ALA A 173 3.77 20.08 11.67
CA ALA A 173 3.27 19.79 13.01
C ALA A 173 4.34 19.27 13.99
N GLY A 174 5.61 19.20 13.59
CA GLY A 174 6.68 18.62 14.42
C GLY A 174 6.65 17.08 14.50
N ALA A 175 5.88 16.44 13.62
CA ALA A 175 5.71 14.99 13.54
C ALA A 175 6.43 14.39 12.30
N GLY A 176 7.56 14.96 11.89
CA GLY A 176 8.32 14.53 10.70
C GLY A 176 8.84 13.08 10.74
N GLN A 177 8.80 12.43 11.90
CA GLN A 177 9.07 11.00 12.05
C GLN A 177 7.91 10.10 11.61
N VAL A 178 6.72 10.65 11.33
CA VAL A 178 5.60 9.91 10.73
C VAL A 178 5.80 9.89 9.23
N ARG A 179 5.86 8.68 8.68
CA ARG A 179 6.13 8.43 7.26
C ARG A 179 4.83 8.33 6.48
N VAL A 180 4.88 8.72 5.22
CA VAL A 180 3.80 8.54 4.24
C VAL A 180 4.30 7.59 3.17
N PHE A 181 3.66 6.43 3.04
CA PHE A 181 3.93 5.43 2.01
C PHE A 181 2.89 5.56 0.91
N ALA A 182 3.38 5.85 -0.30
CA ALA A 182 2.57 6.14 -1.47
C ALA A 182 2.83 5.06 -2.53
N PHE A 183 1.86 4.17 -2.73
CA PHE A 183 1.97 3.03 -3.65
C PHE A 183 1.36 3.37 -5.00
N GLU A 184 2.12 3.24 -6.08
CA GLU A 184 1.71 3.58 -7.44
C GLU A 184 2.28 2.58 -8.47
N GLY A 185 1.73 2.54 -9.68
CA GLY A 185 2.33 1.88 -10.84
C GLY A 185 2.93 2.89 -11.83
N ASP A 186 3.88 2.46 -12.66
CA ASP A 186 4.51 3.28 -13.69
C ASP A 186 3.52 4.08 -14.58
N ALA A 187 2.49 3.45 -15.12
CA ALA A 187 1.47 4.11 -15.94
C ALA A 187 0.69 5.18 -15.14
N GLY A 188 0.49 4.95 -13.84
CA GLY A 188 -0.17 5.88 -12.92
C GLY A 188 0.61 7.15 -12.65
N LEU A 189 1.91 7.18 -12.97
CA LEU A 189 2.79 8.35 -12.84
C LEU A 189 2.75 9.30 -14.05
N THR A 190 2.17 8.88 -15.18
CA THR A 190 2.07 9.70 -16.40
C THR A 190 1.24 10.99 -16.27
N PRO A 191 0.20 11.08 -15.41
CA PRO A 191 -0.52 12.34 -15.22
C PRO A 191 0.40 13.43 -14.64
N GLY A 192 0.27 14.65 -15.17
CA GLY A 192 1.11 15.80 -14.78
C GLY A 192 1.15 16.08 -13.28
N GLY A 193 0.06 15.79 -12.55
CA GLY A 193 -0.01 15.92 -11.09
C GLY A 193 1.05 15.10 -10.34
N ALA A 194 1.47 13.94 -10.86
CA ALA A 194 2.56 13.17 -10.27
C ALA A 194 3.91 13.88 -10.42
N HIS A 195 4.16 14.52 -11.57
CA HIS A 195 5.36 15.33 -11.81
C HIS A 195 5.40 16.59 -10.95
N GLU A 196 4.28 17.31 -10.86
CA GLU A 196 4.13 18.48 -9.96
C GLU A 196 4.37 18.09 -8.49
N THR A 197 3.85 16.94 -8.06
CA THR A 197 4.05 16.41 -6.72
C THR A 197 5.52 16.12 -6.45
N LYS A 198 6.22 15.41 -7.36
CA LYS A 198 7.65 15.11 -7.21
C LYS A 198 8.50 16.38 -7.06
N ASN A 199 8.24 17.39 -7.90
CA ASN A 199 8.94 18.67 -7.83
C ASN A 199 8.66 19.41 -6.51
N SER A 200 7.39 19.47 -6.11
CA SER A 200 6.97 20.13 -4.87
C SER A 200 7.55 19.46 -3.63
N ALA A 201 7.53 18.12 -3.59
CA ALA A 201 8.07 17.34 -2.47
C ALA A 201 9.57 17.56 -2.28
N TRP A 202 10.33 17.66 -3.38
CA TRP A 202 11.75 18.00 -3.32
C TRP A 202 11.97 19.41 -2.79
N GLY A 203 11.29 20.42 -3.35
CA GLY A 203 11.42 21.82 -2.92
C GLY A 203 11.00 22.07 -1.48
N LEU A 204 10.10 21.24 -0.94
CA LEU A 204 9.64 21.28 0.45
C LEU A 204 10.43 20.35 1.37
N ALA A 205 11.45 19.66 0.86
CA ALA A 205 12.29 18.70 1.58
C ALA A 205 11.46 17.63 2.33
N LEU A 206 10.50 16.98 1.66
CA LEU A 206 9.63 15.96 2.26
C LEU A 206 10.31 14.59 2.40
N ASP A 207 11.32 14.53 3.26
CA ASP A 207 12.09 13.32 3.63
C ASP A 207 11.29 12.24 4.38
N ASN A 208 10.02 12.52 4.70
CA ASN A 208 9.07 11.58 5.26
C ASN A 208 8.07 10.99 4.25
N LEU A 209 8.16 11.33 2.95
CA LEU A 209 7.36 10.75 1.88
C LEU A 209 8.15 9.68 1.12
N TYR A 210 7.56 8.49 0.99
CA TYR A 210 8.16 7.32 0.35
C TYR A 210 7.24 6.84 -0.77
N TYR A 211 7.71 6.96 -2.02
CA TYR A 211 7.06 6.29 -3.14
C TYR A 211 7.54 4.84 -3.23
N VAL A 212 6.59 3.92 -3.34
CA VAL A 212 6.83 2.54 -3.72
C VAL A 212 6.16 2.34 -5.07
N VAL A 213 6.99 2.19 -6.10
CA VAL A 213 6.52 2.13 -7.49
C VAL A 213 6.64 0.71 -7.98
N ASP A 214 5.51 0.14 -8.37
CA ASP A 214 5.45 -1.08 -9.15
C ASP A 214 5.74 -0.74 -10.61
N TRP A 215 7.00 -0.93 -11.00
CA TRP A 215 7.48 -0.70 -12.35
C TRP A 215 7.42 -2.01 -13.14
N ASN A 216 6.22 -2.36 -13.60
CA ASN A 216 5.96 -3.64 -14.27
C ASN A 216 5.97 -3.54 -15.80
N ASP A 217 6.11 -2.32 -16.34
CA ASP A 217 6.13 -1.98 -17.77
C ASP A 217 4.81 -2.25 -18.51
N PHE A 218 3.67 -2.28 -17.80
CA PHE A 218 2.35 -2.53 -18.38
C PHE A 218 1.26 -1.60 -17.85
N GLY A 219 0.39 -1.16 -18.76
CA GLY A 219 -0.80 -0.37 -18.49
C GLY A 219 -2.09 -1.10 -18.89
N ILE A 220 -3.06 -0.35 -19.42
CA ILE A 220 -4.30 -0.92 -19.99
C ILE A 220 -4.07 -1.43 -21.41
N ASP A 221 -3.19 -0.76 -22.17
CA ASP A 221 -2.90 -1.10 -23.57
C ASP A 221 -2.13 -2.41 -23.68
N ASP A 222 -2.21 -3.05 -24.85
CA ASP A 222 -1.68 -4.40 -25.12
C ASP A 222 -0.16 -4.43 -25.40
N HIS A 223 0.48 -3.27 -25.38
CA HIS A 223 1.92 -3.12 -25.55
C HIS A 223 2.59 -2.66 -24.24
N PRO A 224 3.89 -2.96 -24.05
CA PRO A 224 4.62 -2.44 -22.91
C PRO A 224 4.60 -0.91 -22.87
N LEU A 225 4.54 -0.34 -21.66
CA LEU A 225 4.50 1.10 -21.44
C LEU A 225 5.74 1.79 -22.01
N SER A 226 6.90 1.16 -21.88
CA SER A 226 8.21 1.62 -22.36
C SER A 226 8.27 1.89 -23.88
N THR A 227 7.34 1.33 -24.66
CA THR A 227 7.27 1.58 -26.11
C THR A 227 6.76 2.98 -26.47
N VAL A 228 6.04 3.64 -25.55
CA VAL A 228 5.45 4.97 -25.77
C VAL A 228 5.85 5.99 -24.70
N VAL A 229 6.22 5.53 -23.50
CA VAL A 229 6.70 6.35 -22.39
C VAL A 229 8.17 6.03 -22.13
N HIS A 230 9.04 7.02 -22.37
CA HIS A 230 10.49 6.84 -22.21
C HIS A 230 10.94 6.96 -20.75
N GLY A 231 11.89 6.12 -20.35
CA GLY A 231 12.70 6.27 -19.15
C GLY A 231 12.61 5.08 -18.22
N THR A 232 13.42 5.13 -17.17
CA THR A 232 13.49 4.13 -16.09
C THR A 232 12.95 4.72 -14.78
N PRO A 233 12.73 3.92 -13.72
CA PRO A 233 12.42 4.46 -12.39
C PRO A 233 13.40 5.55 -11.95
N THR A 234 14.69 5.37 -12.24
CA THR A 234 15.74 6.33 -11.94
C THR A 234 15.54 7.63 -12.71
N ASP A 235 15.31 7.58 -14.02
CA ASP A 235 15.09 8.79 -14.83
C ASP A 235 13.87 9.58 -14.36
N TRP A 236 12.83 8.88 -13.90
CA TRP A 236 11.54 9.45 -13.50
C TRP A 236 11.54 10.10 -12.11
N PHE A 237 12.47 9.72 -11.23
CA PHE A 237 12.54 10.24 -9.86
C PHE A 237 13.84 11.00 -9.58
N ALA A 238 15.01 10.47 -9.97
CA ALA A 238 16.30 11.09 -9.65
C ALA A 238 16.48 12.46 -10.32
N SER A 239 15.89 12.66 -11.52
CA SER A 239 15.86 13.96 -12.20
C SER A 239 15.11 15.05 -11.42
N TYR A 240 14.16 14.67 -10.56
CA TYR A 240 13.48 15.55 -9.61
C TYR A 240 14.22 15.68 -8.27
N GLY A 241 15.44 15.14 -8.16
CA GLY A 241 16.26 15.16 -6.94
C GLY A 241 15.86 14.13 -5.90
N TRP A 242 15.01 13.15 -6.25
CA TRP A 242 14.67 12.04 -5.36
C TRP A 242 15.79 11.00 -5.29
N ARG A 243 15.88 10.33 -4.15
CA ARG A 243 16.75 9.17 -3.99
C ARG A 243 16.00 7.92 -4.42
N VAL A 244 16.58 7.17 -5.36
CA VAL A 244 15.96 6.00 -5.98
C VAL A 244 16.73 4.74 -5.58
N PHE A 245 15.99 3.68 -5.27
CA PHE A 245 16.52 2.35 -5.04
C PHE A 245 15.69 1.36 -5.85
N SER A 246 16.35 0.40 -6.48
CA SER A 246 15.70 -0.70 -7.20
C SER A 246 15.72 -1.96 -6.35
N ALA A 247 14.67 -2.78 -6.50
CA ALA A 247 14.61 -4.15 -6.00
C ALA A 247 14.01 -5.00 -7.12
N GLU A 248 14.69 -6.10 -7.46
CA GLU A 248 14.27 -7.08 -8.46
C GLU A 248 13.76 -8.36 -7.77
#